data_AF-A0A832IJF9-F1
#
_entry.id   AF-A0A832IJF9-F1
#
_cell.length_a   1.000
_cell.length_b   1.000
_cell.length_c   1.000
_cell.angle_alpha   90.00
_cell.angle_beta   90.00
_cell.angle_gamma   90.00
#
_symmetry.space_group_name_H-M   'P 1'
#
loop_
_entity.id
_entity.type
_entity.pdbx_description
1 polymer ?
#
loop_
_entity_poly.entity_id
_entity_poly.type
_entity_poly.pdbx_seq_one_letter_code
_entity_poly.pdbx_strand_id
1 'polypeptide(L)'
;MTFRSPISGTILSINSELTKSPAFLKHDPYREGWIAVIEPKSLPEEIQIMTIGDHAAKWLKEEIRRFRSFITEGVSNEQYPELAMAGKTLMDGGVPINGALEHISKELWEGFEKEFLQQE
;
A
#
# COMPACT_ATOMS: atom_id res chain seq x y z
N MET A 1 0.83 -6.48 10.67
CA MET A 1 0.39 -5.40 9.78
C MET A 1 -0.84 -4.74 10.40
N THR A 2 -0.78 -3.44 10.62
CA THR A 2 -1.89 -2.63 11.11
C THR A 2 -2.30 -1.68 9.99
N PHE A 3 -3.60 -1.51 9.74
CA PHE A 3 -4.11 -0.56 8.76
C PHE A 3 -4.91 0.52 9.48
N ARG A 4 -4.81 1.78 9.02
CA ARG A 4 -5.52 2.90 9.62
C ARG A 4 -6.94 2.96 9.08
N SER A 5 -7.87 3.34 9.94
CA SER A 5 -9.23 3.66 9.49
C SER A 5 -9.19 4.91 8.62
N PRO A 6 -9.85 4.92 7.44
CA PRO A 6 -9.88 6.10 6.58
C PRO A 6 -10.78 7.21 7.11
N ILE A 7 -11.71 6.88 8.02
CA ILE A 7 -12.70 7.80 8.60
C ILE A 7 -12.86 7.53 10.10
N SER A 8 -13.33 8.54 10.84
CA SER A 8 -13.70 8.36 12.24
C SER A 8 -15.14 7.84 12.35
N GLY A 9 -15.40 6.96 13.31
CA GLY A 9 -16.73 6.35 13.43
C GLY A 9 -16.80 5.13 14.32
N THR A 10 -17.96 4.48 14.29
CA THR A 10 -18.25 3.25 15.02
C THR A 10 -18.31 2.08 14.05
N ILE A 11 -17.64 0.98 14.36
CA ILE A 11 -17.74 -0.25 13.54
C ILE A 11 -19.12 -0.87 13.75
N LEU A 12 -19.89 -0.98 12.66
CA LEU A 12 -21.20 -1.64 12.66
C LEU A 12 -21.09 -3.14 12.37
N SER A 13 -20.15 -3.52 11.49
CA SER A 13 -19.97 -4.90 11.07
C SER A 13 -18.55 -5.16 10.59
N ILE A 14 -18.12 -6.41 10.71
CA ILE A 14 -16.85 -6.92 10.20
C ILE A 14 -17.12 -8.12 9.30
N ASN A 15 -16.31 -8.28 8.25
CA ASN A 15 -16.44 -9.42 7.35
C ASN A 15 -15.77 -10.66 7.96
N SER A 16 -16.57 -11.49 8.64
CA SER A 16 -16.08 -12.72 9.26
C SER A 16 -15.57 -13.76 8.24
N GLU A 17 -16.01 -13.69 6.99
CA GLU A 17 -15.58 -14.61 5.92
C GLU A 17 -14.10 -14.43 5.56
N LEU A 18 -13.52 -13.25 5.76
CA LEU A 18 -12.08 -13.04 5.57
C LEU A 18 -11.21 -13.89 6.50
N THR A 19 -11.76 -14.36 7.62
CA THR A 19 -11.05 -15.27 8.53
C THR A 19 -10.92 -16.67 7.93
N LYS A 20 -11.91 -17.07 7.13
CA LYS A 20 -11.95 -18.39 6.46
C LYS A 20 -11.26 -18.35 5.10
N SER A 21 -11.45 -17.25 4.38
CA SER A 21 -11.03 -17.06 2.99
C SER A 21 -10.35 -15.71 2.80
N PRO A 22 -9.11 -15.52 3.30
CA PRO A 22 -8.37 -14.26 3.14
C PRO A 22 -8.04 -13.95 1.67
N ALA A 23 -8.14 -14.94 0.78
CA ALA A 23 -7.92 -14.78 -0.65
C ALA A 23 -8.85 -13.74 -1.31
N PHE A 24 -10.01 -13.46 -0.73
CA PHE A 24 -10.93 -12.44 -1.24
C PHE A 24 -10.33 -11.02 -1.23
N LEU A 25 -9.43 -10.71 -0.30
CA LEU A 25 -8.69 -9.45 -0.28
C LEU A 25 -7.87 -9.23 -1.55
N LYS A 26 -7.41 -10.32 -2.18
CA LYS A 26 -6.60 -10.27 -3.41
C LYS A 26 -7.46 -10.36 -4.66
N HIS A 27 -8.47 -11.22 -4.67
CA HIS A 27 -9.24 -11.54 -5.88
C HIS A 27 -10.45 -10.63 -6.11
N ASP A 28 -11.14 -10.23 -5.05
CA ASP A 28 -12.32 -9.38 -5.15
C ASP A 28 -12.40 -8.36 -3.99
N PRO A 29 -11.42 -7.44 -3.90
CA PRO A 29 -11.25 -6.56 -2.74
C PRO A 29 -12.46 -5.64 -2.49
N TYR A 30 -13.25 -5.33 -3.52
CA TYR A 30 -14.34 -4.37 -3.44
C TYR A 30 -15.73 -5.01 -3.31
N ARG A 31 -15.84 -6.34 -3.43
CA ARG A 31 -17.10 -7.05 -3.19
C ARG A 31 -16.93 -8.02 -2.03
N GLU A 32 -16.49 -9.26 -2.28
CA GLU A 32 -16.35 -10.28 -1.23
C GLU A 32 -15.25 -9.95 -0.22
N GLY A 33 -14.29 -9.10 -0.62
CA GLY A 33 -13.14 -8.67 0.16
C GLY A 33 -13.33 -7.44 1.07
N TRP A 34 -14.56 -6.93 1.26
CA TRP A 34 -14.79 -5.82 2.20
C TRP A 34 -14.34 -6.18 3.62
N ILE A 35 -13.83 -5.23 4.39
CA ILE A 35 -13.25 -5.50 5.72
C ILE A 35 -14.24 -5.16 6.84
N ALA A 36 -14.77 -3.94 6.84
CA ALA A 36 -15.67 -3.45 7.86
C ALA A 36 -16.69 -2.45 7.29
N VAL A 37 -17.84 -2.36 7.94
CA VAL A 37 -18.82 -1.28 7.75
C VAL A 37 -18.72 -0.34 8.93
N ILE A 38 -18.55 0.95 8.66
CA ILE A 38 -18.36 1.99 9.67
C ILE A 38 -19.51 2.99 9.57
N GLU A 39 -20.13 3.29 10.70
CA GLU A 39 -20.98 4.47 10.87
C GLU A 39 -20.09 5.69 11.08
N PRO A 40 -20.01 6.61 10.11
CA PRO A 40 -19.10 7.75 10.20
C PRO A 40 -19.57 8.73 11.28
N LYS A 41 -18.62 9.34 12.00
CA LYS A 41 -18.91 10.42 12.94
C LYS A 41 -19.08 11.77 12.27
N SER A 42 -18.28 12.06 11.22
CA SER A 42 -18.24 13.36 10.53
C SER A 42 -17.92 13.20 9.04
N LEU A 43 -18.77 12.47 8.31
CA LEU A 43 -18.52 12.14 6.91
C LEU A 43 -18.37 13.36 5.98
N PRO A 44 -19.19 14.43 6.07
CA PRO A 44 -19.09 15.56 5.16
C PRO A 44 -17.74 16.28 5.22
N GLU A 45 -17.17 16.43 6.41
CA GLU A 45 -15.87 17.07 6.62
C GLU A 45 -14.72 16.14 6.19
N GLU A 46 -14.82 14.85 6.51
CA GLU A 46 -13.78 13.86 6.19
C GLU A 46 -13.68 13.57 4.70
N ILE A 47 -14.81 13.51 3.97
CA ILE A 47 -14.79 13.31 2.51
C ILE A 47 -14.04 14.45 1.79
N GLN A 48 -14.13 15.69 2.29
CA GLN A 48 -13.49 16.84 1.64
C GLN A 48 -11.96 16.77 1.65
N ILE A 49 -11.38 16.10 2.65
CA ILE A 49 -9.93 15.91 2.76
C ILE A 49 -9.45 14.60 2.12
N MET A 50 -10.36 13.78 1.59
CA MET A 50 -10.02 12.54 0.90
C MET A 50 -9.65 12.79 -0.56
N THR A 51 -8.75 11.94 -1.06
CA THR A 51 -8.41 11.92 -2.49
C THR A 51 -9.38 10.99 -3.22
N ILE A 52 -10.20 11.53 -4.13
CA ILE A 52 -11.30 10.80 -4.79
C ILE A 52 -11.21 10.92 -6.32
N GLY A 53 -11.72 9.91 -7.04
CA GLY A 53 -11.87 9.96 -8.49
C GLY A 53 -10.53 10.12 -9.22
N ASP A 54 -10.48 11.04 -10.18
CA ASP A 54 -9.28 11.29 -11.00
C ASP A 54 -8.06 11.71 -10.17
N HIS A 55 -8.28 12.42 -9.06
CA HIS A 55 -7.20 12.77 -8.13
C HIS A 55 -6.59 11.53 -7.49
N ALA A 56 -7.41 10.53 -7.13
CA ALA A 56 -6.92 9.29 -6.53
C ALA A 56 -6.12 8.48 -7.54
N ALA A 57 -6.61 8.38 -8.78
CA ALA A 57 -5.90 7.72 -9.87
C ALA A 57 -4.56 8.40 -10.18
N LYS A 58 -4.52 9.74 -10.15
CA LYS A 58 -3.28 10.51 -10.36
C LYS A 58 -2.30 10.29 -9.21
N TRP A 59 -2.76 10.41 -7.96
CA TRP A 59 -1.95 10.16 -6.78
C TRP A 59 -1.34 8.75 -6.81
N LEU A 60 -2.14 7.73 -7.10
CA LEU A 60 -1.67 6.34 -7.17
C LEU A 60 -0.58 6.14 -8.23
N LYS A 61 -0.70 6.80 -9.40
CA LYS A 61 0.33 6.75 -10.45
C LYS A 61 1.65 7.36 -9.98
N GLU A 62 1.60 8.50 -9.28
CA GLU A 62 2.80 9.12 -8.73
C GLU A 62 3.38 8.28 -7.58
N GLU A 63 2.54 7.63 -6.77
CA GLU A 63 2.99 6.76 -5.69
C GLU A 63 3.69 5.50 -6.23
N ILE A 64 3.19 4.92 -7.31
CA ILE A 64 3.88 3.84 -8.05
C ILE A 64 5.23 4.33 -8.57
N ARG A 65 5.31 5.58 -9.07
CA ARG A 65 6.57 6.16 -9.54
C ARG A 65 7.56 6.34 -8.40
N ARG A 66 7.14 6.89 -7.26
CA ARG A 66 7.95 7.01 -6.04
C ARG A 66 8.44 5.64 -5.56
N PHE A 67 7.58 4.64 -5.56
CA PHE A 67 7.95 3.28 -5.19
C PHE A 67 9.04 2.71 -6.11
N ARG A 68 8.95 2.93 -7.42
CA ARG A 68 10.01 2.50 -8.37
C ARG A 68 11.34 3.21 -8.10
N SER A 69 11.30 4.50 -7.79
CA SER A 69 12.49 5.25 -7.39
C SER A 69 13.10 4.68 -6.11
N PHE A 70 12.30 4.45 -5.06
CA PHE A 70 12.75 3.86 -3.79
C PHE A 70 13.48 2.52 -4.01
N ILE A 71 12.90 1.61 -4.80
CA ILE A 71 13.53 0.31 -5.10
C ILE A 71 14.83 0.49 -5.90
N THR A 72 14.86 1.43 -6.85
CA THR A 72 16.05 1.67 -7.70
C THR A 72 17.17 2.39 -6.93
N GLU A 73 16.84 3.30 -6.01
CA GLU A 73 17.82 3.98 -5.17
C GLU A 73 18.40 3.04 -4.11
N GLY A 74 17.59 2.12 -3.58
CA GLY A 74 18.05 1.02 -2.72
C GLY A 74 19.11 0.12 -3.38
N VAL A 75 19.13 0.01 -4.71
CA VAL A 75 20.14 -0.75 -5.49
C VAL A 75 21.51 -0.11 -5.52
N SER A 76 21.57 1.21 -5.50
CA SER A 76 22.82 1.98 -5.45
C SER A 76 23.43 2.04 -4.06
N ASN A 77 22.70 1.60 -3.04
CA ASN A 77 23.20 1.50 -1.68
C ASN A 77 23.85 0.12 -1.46
N GLU A 78 25.16 0.10 -1.19
CA GLU A 78 25.92 -1.14 -0.90
C GLU A 78 25.35 -1.93 0.30
N GLN A 79 24.48 -1.28 1.08
CA GLN A 79 23.82 -1.83 2.25
C GLN A 79 22.67 -2.79 1.92
N TYR A 80 22.12 -2.81 0.69
CA TYR A 80 20.97 -3.64 0.29
C TYR A 80 21.23 -4.45 -1.01
N PRO A 81 22.17 -5.41 -0.98
CA PRO A 81 22.55 -6.20 -2.16
C PRO A 81 21.39 -7.01 -2.77
N GLU A 82 20.34 -7.33 -2.00
CA GLU A 82 19.15 -8.04 -2.47
C GLU A 82 18.33 -7.25 -3.48
N LEU A 83 18.29 -5.92 -3.35
CA LEU A 83 17.62 -5.07 -4.32
C LEU A 83 18.47 -4.88 -5.59
N ALA A 84 19.79 -5.08 -5.50
CA ALA A 84 20.71 -4.68 -6.56
C ALA A 84 20.45 -5.36 -7.91
N MET A 85 19.96 -6.60 -7.89
CA MET A 85 19.52 -7.32 -9.09
C MET A 85 18.17 -6.80 -9.60
N ALA A 86 17.20 -6.56 -8.70
CA ALA A 86 15.87 -6.09 -9.06
C ALA A 86 15.92 -4.70 -9.72
N GLY A 87 16.56 -3.70 -9.10
CA GLY A 87 16.62 -2.35 -9.68
C GLY A 87 17.49 -2.22 -10.92
N LYS A 88 18.51 -3.09 -11.13
CA LYS A 88 19.22 -3.16 -12.41
C LYS A 88 18.30 -3.55 -13.56
N THR A 89 17.37 -4.49 -13.35
CA THR A 89 16.38 -4.88 -14.38
C THR A 89 15.24 -3.86 -14.53
N LEU A 90 14.95 -3.06 -13.51
CA LEU A 90 13.94 -1.99 -13.60
C LEU A 90 14.37 -0.85 -14.54
N MET A 91 15.68 -0.58 -14.66
CA MET A 91 16.22 0.46 -15.54
C MET A 91 15.94 0.21 -17.04
N ASP A 92 15.74 -1.06 -17.43
CA ASP A 92 15.42 -1.45 -18.81
C ASP A 92 13.90 -1.41 -19.11
N GLY A 93 13.11 -0.77 -18.23
CA GLY A 93 11.66 -0.69 -18.34
C GLY A 93 10.91 -1.84 -17.65
N GLY A 94 11.61 -2.68 -16.88
CA GLY A 94 11.00 -3.73 -16.07
C GLY A 94 9.97 -3.19 -15.08
N VAL A 95 8.96 -3.99 -14.77
CA VAL A 95 8.00 -3.73 -13.68
C VAL A 95 8.36 -4.56 -12.46
N PRO A 96 8.16 -4.06 -11.23
CA PRO A 96 8.35 -4.87 -10.03
C PRO A 96 7.49 -6.12 -10.09
N ILE A 97 8.07 -7.27 -9.72
CA ILE A 97 7.32 -8.51 -9.58
C ILE A 97 6.41 -8.43 -8.36
N ASN A 98 5.29 -9.17 -8.40
CA ASN A 98 4.50 -9.38 -7.18
C ASN A 98 5.39 -10.03 -6.11
N GLY A 99 5.31 -9.52 -4.88
CA GLY A 99 6.14 -9.99 -3.78
C GLY A 99 7.56 -9.40 -3.76
N ALA A 100 7.84 -8.34 -4.53
CA ALA A 100 9.17 -7.69 -4.52
C ALA A 100 9.66 -7.28 -3.11
N LEU A 101 8.75 -7.08 -2.16
CA LEU A 101 9.04 -6.70 -0.78
C LEU A 101 9.07 -7.90 0.18
N GLU A 102 8.85 -9.13 -0.29
CA GLU A 102 8.83 -10.32 0.58
C GLU A 102 10.24 -10.77 1.01
N HIS A 103 11.26 -10.33 0.28
CA HIS A 103 12.65 -10.77 0.45
C HIS A 103 13.63 -9.64 0.76
N ILE A 104 13.11 -8.46 1.11
CA ILE A 104 13.95 -7.33 1.51
C ILE A 104 14.33 -7.40 2.98
N SER A 105 15.48 -6.81 3.33
CA SER A 105 15.94 -6.68 4.73
C SER A 105 14.97 -5.88 5.60
N LYS A 106 15.08 -6.09 6.93
CA LYS A 106 14.22 -5.43 7.93
C LYS A 106 14.40 -3.92 7.90
N GLU A 107 15.63 -3.45 7.73
CA GLU A 107 16.02 -2.05 7.70
C GLU A 107 15.39 -1.32 6.51
N LEU A 108 15.39 -1.98 5.35
CA LEU A 108 14.71 -1.48 4.16
C LEU A 108 13.19 -1.50 4.34
N TRP A 109 12.67 -2.47 5.11
CA TRP A 109 11.26 -2.55 5.41
C TRP A 109 10.80 -1.36 6.28
N GLU A 110 11.58 -1.05 7.31
CA GLU A 110 11.38 0.14 8.16
C GLU A 110 11.50 1.44 7.34
N GLY A 111 12.43 1.50 6.39
CA GLY A 111 12.57 2.63 5.45
C GLY A 111 11.32 2.85 4.61
N PHE A 112 10.77 1.78 4.02
CA PHE A 112 9.52 1.83 3.27
C PHE A 112 8.34 2.26 4.16
N GLU A 113 8.20 1.68 5.35
CA GLU A 113 7.12 2.06 6.27
C GLU A 113 7.18 3.55 6.60
N LYS A 114 8.37 4.08 6.87
CA LYS A 114 8.58 5.51 7.15
C LYS A 114 8.26 6.41 5.96
N GLU A 115 8.61 6.00 4.74
CA GLU A 115 8.46 6.85 3.56
C GLU A 115 7.05 6.81 2.94
N PHE A 116 6.37 5.67 3.03
CA PHE A 116 5.10 5.41 2.34
C PHE A 116 3.90 5.26 3.28
N LEU A 117 4.08 4.74 4.49
CA LEU A 117 2.95 4.39 5.39
C LEU A 117 2.82 5.33 6.60
N GLN A 118 3.92 5.97 7.02
CA GLN A 118 3.94 6.97 8.07
C GLN A 118 3.88 8.38 7.46
N GLN A 119 2.75 8.71 6.84
CA GLN A 119 2.44 10.11 6.55
C GLN A 119 1.53 10.67 7.67
N GLU A 120 1.87 11.87 8.14
CA GLU A 120 1.18 12.65 9.19
C GLU A 120 -0.23 13.07 8.78
#